data_AF-A0A942GTT9-F1
#
_entry.id   AF-A0A942GTT9-F1
#
_cell.length_a   1.000
_cell.length_b   1.000
_cell.length_c   1.000
_cell.angle_alpha   90.00
_cell.angle_beta   90.00
_cell.angle_gamma   90.00
#
_symmetry.space_group_name_H-M   'P 1'
#
loop_
_entity.id
_entity.type
_entity.pdbx_description
1 polymer ?
#
loop_
_entity_poly.entity_id
_entity_poly.type
_entity_poly.pdbx_seq_one_letter_code
_entity_poly.pdbx_strand_id
1 'polypeptide(L)'
;MNAAQAMPKIISFPKQRAPQKKYKRRVPVVLCCLCFLVAYFIYSYIMQEMELRQLRHQEALLKDAYNALVLRQSGLNFEMKQLHTDDYIERLARDRLGLIKPKDTIMVPVYLAPNP
;
A
#
# COMPACT_ATOMS: atom_id res chain seq x y z
N MET A 1 48.99 -7.09 94.24
CA MET A 1 48.40 -5.82 93.76
C MET A 1 49.54 -5.06 93.06
N ASN A 2 49.54 -4.71 91.78
CA ASN A 2 48.47 -4.58 90.81
C ASN A 2 48.98 -4.89 89.40
N ALA A 3 48.13 -5.57 88.64
CA ALA A 3 48.25 -5.75 87.21
C ALA A 3 48.04 -4.39 86.52
N ALA A 4 49.12 -3.71 86.14
CA ALA A 4 49.06 -2.57 85.24
C ALA A 4 49.01 -3.10 83.80
N GLN A 5 47.79 -3.33 83.34
CA GLN A 5 47.46 -3.73 81.97
C GLN A 5 48.01 -2.71 80.97
N ALA A 6 48.96 -3.13 80.13
CA ALA A 6 49.34 -2.39 78.94
C ALA A 6 48.29 -2.64 77.85
N MET A 7 47.36 -1.70 77.66
CA MET A 7 46.40 -1.75 76.56
C MET A 7 47.10 -1.42 75.23
N PRO A 8 46.89 -2.19 74.15
CA PRO A 8 47.38 -1.80 72.84
C PRO A 8 46.63 -0.57 72.35
N LYS A 9 47.37 0.46 71.94
CA LYS A 9 46.82 1.67 71.34
C LYS A 9 46.16 1.30 70.02
N ILE A 10 44.83 1.22 69.99
CA ILE A 10 44.07 0.98 68.77
C ILE A 10 44.25 2.19 67.87
N ILE A 11 45.05 2.03 66.81
CA ILE A 11 45.22 3.02 65.75
C ILE A 11 43.89 3.04 64.99
N SER A 12 43.05 4.04 65.25
CA SER A 12 41.87 4.29 64.44
C SER A 12 42.30 4.92 63.13
N PHE A 13 42.09 4.20 62.02
CA PHE A 13 42.26 4.76 60.70
C PHE A 13 41.18 5.84 60.46
N PRO A 14 41.55 7.06 60.04
CA PRO A 14 40.55 8.06 59.72
C PRO A 14 39.72 7.56 58.54
N LYS A 15 38.40 7.52 58.73
CA LYS A 15 37.43 7.22 57.67
C LYS A 15 37.55 8.28 56.58
N GLN A 16 38.37 8.02 55.57
CA GLN A 16 38.46 8.84 54.37
C GLN A 16 37.07 8.84 53.71
N ARG A 17 36.32 9.93 53.90
CA ARG A 17 35.08 10.16 53.17
C ARG A 17 35.48 10.39 51.72
N ALA A 18 35.15 9.43 50.86
CA ALA A 18 35.36 9.55 49.42
C ALA A 18 34.84 10.91 48.92
N PRO A 19 35.58 11.60 48.03
CA PRO A 19 35.15 12.89 47.53
C PRO A 19 33.82 12.70 46.81
N GLN A 20 32.76 13.28 47.36
CA GLN A 20 31.45 13.38 46.74
C GLN A 20 31.65 14.13 45.43
N LYS A 21 31.74 13.40 44.31
CA LYS A 21 31.90 13.98 42.98
C LYS A 21 30.71 14.89 42.74
N LYS A 22 30.92 16.21 42.86
CA LYS A 22 29.94 17.23 42.50
C LYS A 22 29.75 17.15 40.99
N TYR A 23 28.77 16.36 40.54
CA TYR A 23 28.37 16.32 39.14
C TYR A 23 28.11 17.76 38.68
N LYS A 24 28.96 18.23 37.79
CA LYS A 24 28.93 19.57 37.22
C LYS A 24 27.55 19.72 36.56
N ARG A 25 26.74 20.68 37.00
CA ARG A 25 25.31 20.88 36.66
C ARG A 25 24.94 20.94 35.16
N ARG A 26 25.88 20.75 34.23
CA ARG A 26 25.67 20.75 32.76
C ARG A 26 25.38 19.38 32.15
N VAL A 27 25.78 18.28 32.79
CA VAL A 27 25.49 16.91 32.33
C VAL A 27 23.99 16.62 32.17
N PRO A 28 23.08 17.06 33.07
CA PRO A 28 21.64 16.77 32.90
C PRO A 28 21.02 17.50 31.71
N VAL A 29 21.54 18.67 31.32
CA VAL A 29 21.02 19.42 30.16
C VAL A 29 21.37 18.71 28.86
N VAL A 30 22.62 18.26 28.71
CA VAL A 30 23.07 17.51 27.53
C VAL A 30 22.31 16.19 27.41
N LEU A 31 22.09 15.49 28.53
CA LEU A 31 21.29 14.26 28.55
C LEU A 31 19.82 14.52 28.16
N CYS A 32 19.23 15.61 28.66
CA CYS A 32 17.86 15.98 28.31
C CYS A 32 17.71 16.30 26.81
N CYS A 33 18.67 17.05 26.23
CA CYS A 33 18.71 17.30 24.79
C CYS A 33 18.85 16.01 23.98
N LEU A 34 19.70 15.08 24.44
CA LEU A 34 19.86 13.78 23.77
C LEU A 34 18.57 12.96 23.82
N CYS A 35 17.89 12.91 24.98
CA CYS A 35 16.60 12.25 25.12
C CYS A 35 15.53 12.87 24.20
N PHE A 36 15.49 14.20 24.09
CA PHE A 36 14.57 14.88 23.17
C PHE A 36 14.84 14.52 21.70
N LEU A 37 16.11 14.47 21.31
CA LEU A 37 16.51 14.09 19.96
C LEU A 37 16.10 12.65 19.66
N VAL A 38 16.36 11.71 20.57
CA VAL A 38 15.92 10.31 20.44
C VAL A 38 14.40 10.21 20.34
N ALA A 39 13.66 10.93 21.18
CA ALA A 39 12.20 10.94 21.14
C ALA A 39 11.67 11.47 19.79
N TYR A 40 12.30 12.50 19.23
CA TYR A 40 11.97 13.03 17.91
C TYR A 40 12.18 11.98 16.80
N PHE A 41 13.32 11.28 16.82
CA PHE A 41 13.57 10.21 15.85
C PHE A 41 12.56 9.07 15.96
N ILE A 42 12.22 8.64 17.19
CA ILE A 42 11.20 7.61 17.41
C ILE A 42 9.84 8.06 16.88
N TYR A 43 9.44 9.30 17.18
CA TYR A 43 8.19 9.88 16.67
C TYR A 43 8.16 9.89 15.13
N SER A 44 9.23 10.38 14.50
CA SER A 44 9.34 10.42 13.03
C SER A 44 9.30 9.02 12.41
N TYR A 45 9.94 8.04 13.05
CA TYR A 45 9.97 6.66 12.58
C TYR A 45 8.57 6.02 12.61
N ILE A 46 7.81 6.26 13.68
CA ILE A 46 6.43 5.76 13.80
C ILE A 46 5.53 6.35 12.71
N MET A 47 5.66 7.66 12.43
CA MET A 47 4.89 8.32 11.39
C MET A 47 5.23 7.79 9.99
N GLN A 48 6.51 7.61 9.69
CA GLN A 48 6.95 7.02 8.42
C GLN A 48 6.42 5.59 8.22
N GLU A 49 6.45 4.74 9.25
CA GLU A 49 5.92 3.37 9.15
C GLU A 49 4.41 3.33 8.85
N MET A 50 3.64 4.30 9.35
CA MET A 50 2.21 4.42 9.03
C MET A 50 1.99 4.82 7.58
N GLU A 51 2.73 5.82 7.10
CA GLU A 51 2.67 6.28 5.70
C GLU A 51 3.09 5.16 4.74
N LEU A 52 4.17 4.45 5.06
CA LEU A 52 4.66 3.32 4.26
C LEU A 52 3.63 2.17 4.19
N ARG A 53 2.91 1.90 5.29
CA ARG A 53 1.81 0.91 5.28
C ARG A 53 0.65 1.37 4.43
N GLN A 54 0.25 2.64 4.51
CA GLN A 54 -0.82 3.18 3.68
C GLN A 54 -0.46 3.15 2.19
N LEU A 55 0.77 3.54 1.85
CA LEU A 55 1.26 3.55 0.47
C LEU A 55 1.28 2.14 -0.14
N ARG A 56 1.77 1.14 0.62
CA ARG A 56 1.72 -0.28 0.21
C ARG A 56 0.29 -0.78 0.00
N HIS A 57 -0.64 -0.34 0.85
CA HIS A 57 -2.05 -0.74 0.72
C HIS A 57 -2.71 -0.11 -0.51
N GLN A 58 -2.35 1.14 -0.84
CA GLN A 58 -2.81 1.81 -2.05
C GLN A 58 -2.21 1.18 -3.32
N GLU A 59 -0.92 0.80 -3.30
CA GLU A 59 -0.31 0.05 -4.40
C GLU A 59 -1.02 -1.28 -4.65
N ALA A 60 -1.34 -2.03 -3.59
CA ALA A 60 -2.05 -3.31 -3.71
C ALA A 60 -3.44 -3.13 -4.34
N LEU A 61 -4.23 -2.17 -3.85
CA LEU A 61 -5.55 -1.86 -4.39
C LEU A 61 -5.49 -1.39 -5.84
N LEU A 62 -4.51 -0.55 -6.18
CA LEU A 62 -4.33 -0.03 -7.53
C LEU A 62 -3.90 -1.13 -8.50
N LYS A 63 -3.07 -2.07 -8.04
CA LYS A 63 -2.62 -3.22 -8.83
C LYS A 63 -3.75 -4.22 -9.09
N ASP A 64 -4.60 -4.46 -8.09
CA ASP A 64 -5.80 -5.29 -8.26
C ASP A 64 -6.81 -4.65 -9.22
N ALA A 65 -7.03 -3.33 -9.10
CA ALA A 65 -7.87 -2.60 -10.04
C ALA A 65 -7.28 -2.66 -11.46
N TYR A 66 -5.99 -2.43 -11.62
CA TYR A 66 -5.30 -2.54 -12.92
C TYR A 66 -5.47 -3.93 -13.54
N ASN A 67 -5.26 -4.99 -12.77
CA ASN A 67 -5.42 -6.37 -13.24
C ASN A 67 -6.88 -6.66 -13.65
N ALA A 68 -7.85 -6.17 -12.89
CA ALA A 68 -9.28 -6.31 -13.23
C ALA A 68 -9.64 -5.57 -14.53
N LEU A 69 -9.09 -4.37 -14.75
CA LEU A 69 -9.29 -3.62 -16.00
C LEU A 69 -8.62 -4.32 -17.19
N VAL A 70 -7.39 -4.83 -17.03
CA VAL A 70 -6.68 -5.57 -18.09
C VAL A 70 -7.46 -6.84 -18.46
N LEU A 71 -8.00 -7.55 -17.48
CA LEU A 71 -8.82 -8.75 -17.72
C LEU A 71 -10.10 -8.39 -18.50
N ARG A 72 -10.80 -7.31 -18.10
CA ARG A 72 -11.98 -6.82 -18.84
C ARG A 72 -11.64 -6.38 -20.25
N GLN A 73 -10.54 -5.66 -20.44
CA GLN A 73 -10.08 -5.23 -21.76
C GLN A 73 -9.75 -6.43 -22.66
N SER A 74 -9.12 -7.49 -22.11
CA SER A 74 -8.83 -8.71 -22.85
C SER A 74 -10.11 -9.45 -23.28
N GLY A 75 -11.12 -9.50 -22.42
CA GLY A 75 -12.42 -10.09 -22.73
C GLY A 75 -13.19 -9.29 -23.79
N LEU A 76 -13.24 -7.97 -23.64
CA LEU A 76 -13.86 -7.08 -24.63
C LEU A 76 -13.17 -7.14 -25.99
N ASN A 77 -11.83 -7.26 -26.02
CA ASN A 77 -11.10 -7.43 -27.28
C ASN A 77 -11.37 -8.79 -27.94
N PHE A 78 -11.61 -9.85 -27.16
CA PHE A 78 -12.02 -11.15 -27.69
C PHE A 78 -13.44 -11.08 -28.28
N GLU A 79 -14.36 -10.42 -27.58
CA GLU A 79 -15.73 -10.19 -28.04
C GLU A 79 -15.75 -9.31 -29.29
N MET A 80 -14.96 -8.22 -29.33
CA MET A 80 -14.78 -7.42 -30.53
C MET A 80 -14.24 -8.27 -31.68
N LYS A 81 -13.23 -9.11 -31.47
CA LYS A 81 -12.73 -10.00 -32.53
C LYS A 81 -13.79 -10.97 -33.06
N GLN A 82 -14.72 -11.43 -32.22
CA GLN A 82 -15.86 -12.23 -32.69
C GLN A 82 -16.88 -11.39 -33.47
N LEU A 83 -17.21 -10.19 -32.98
CA LEU A 83 -18.12 -9.24 -33.63
C LEU A 83 -17.56 -8.67 -34.95
N HIS A 84 -16.25 -8.59 -35.10
CA HIS A 84 -15.59 -8.13 -36.33
C HIS A 84 -15.35 -9.25 -37.35
N THR A 85 -15.98 -10.42 -37.19
CA THR A 85 -15.98 -11.44 -38.24
C THR A 85 -16.87 -10.96 -39.40
N ASP A 86 -16.44 -11.15 -40.64
CA ASP A 86 -17.16 -10.69 -41.85
C ASP A 86 -18.66 -11.08 -41.85
N ASP A 87 -19.02 -12.25 -41.30
CA ASP A 87 -20.41 -12.71 -41.20
C ASP A 87 -21.29 -11.83 -40.28
N TYR A 88 -20.74 -11.27 -39.19
CA TYR A 88 -21.49 -10.38 -38.30
C TYR A 88 -21.65 -8.99 -38.94
N ILE A 89 -20.62 -8.47 -39.60
CA ILE A 89 -20.67 -7.21 -40.33
C ILE A 89 -21.66 -7.31 -41.49
N GLU A 90 -21.68 -8.42 -42.22
CA GLU A 90 -22.65 -8.70 -43.29
C GLU A 90 -24.09 -8.74 -42.77
N ARG A 91 -24.33 -9.43 -41.64
CA ARG A 91 -25.66 -9.47 -40.99
C ARG A 91 -26.12 -8.09 -40.51
N LEU A 92 -25.24 -7.34 -39.85
CA LEU A 92 -25.57 -5.98 -39.39
C LEU A 92 -25.85 -5.03 -40.57
N ALA A 93 -25.07 -5.13 -41.65
CA ALA A 93 -25.31 -4.37 -42.87
C ALA A 93 -26.67 -4.73 -43.49
N ARG A 94 -27.05 -6.01 -43.50
CA ARG A 94 -28.37 -6.48 -43.94
C ARG A 94 -29.50 -5.90 -43.11
N ASP A 95 -29.39 -5.94 -41.79
CA ASP A 95 -30.44 -5.45 -40.90
C ASP A 95 -30.63 -3.93 -40.99
N ARG A 96 -29.53 -3.19 -41.24
CA ARG A 96 -29.56 -1.73 -41.35
C ARG A 96 -29.87 -1.21 -42.75
N LEU A 97 -29.51 -1.95 -43.80
CA LEU A 97 -29.69 -1.55 -45.20
C LEU A 97 -30.85 -2.29 -45.90
N GLY A 98 -31.49 -3.27 -45.24
CA GLY A 98 -32.58 -4.07 -45.81
C GLY A 98 -32.13 -5.02 -46.92
N LEU A 99 -30.87 -5.45 -46.94
CA LEU A 99 -30.25 -6.17 -48.06
C LEU A 99 -30.34 -7.70 -47.92
N ILE A 100 -31.07 -8.36 -48.82
CA ILE A 100 -31.12 -9.83 -48.93
C ILE A 100 -29.88 -10.38 -49.66
N LYS A 101 -29.51 -11.66 -49.43
CA LYS A 101 -28.37 -12.26 -50.15
C LYS A 101 -28.69 -12.30 -51.65
N PRO A 102 -27.72 -12.05 -52.54
CA PRO A 102 -27.97 -12.02 -53.99
C PRO A 102 -28.41 -13.36 -54.58
N LYS A 103 -28.29 -14.48 -53.86
CA LYS A 103 -28.82 -15.80 -54.25
C LYS A 103 -30.26 -16.05 -53.79
N ASP A 104 -30.82 -15.18 -52.96
CA ASP A 104 -32.18 -15.28 -52.42
C ASP A 104 -33.09 -14.32 -53.21
N THR A 105 -33.45 -14.69 -54.45
CA THR A 105 -34.37 -13.87 -55.28
C THR A 105 -35.80 -13.99 -54.74
N ILE A 106 -36.39 -12.88 -54.28
CA ILE A 106 -37.79 -12.82 -53.86
C ILE A 106 -38.68 -12.86 -55.12
N MET A 107 -39.40 -13.98 -55.31
CA MET A 107 -40.51 -14.06 -56.25
C MET A 107 -41.73 -13.37 -55.62
N VAL A 108 -42.06 -12.16 -56.08
CA VAL A 108 -43.30 -11.48 -55.68
C VAL A 108 -44.45 -12.03 -56.52
N PRO A 109 -45.47 -12.69 -55.93
CA PRO A 109 -46.64 -13.09 -56.69
C PRO A 109 -47.44 -11.86 -57.10
N VAL A 110 -47.51 -11.58 -58.40
CA VAL A 110 -48.40 -10.56 -58.96
C VAL A 110 -49.81 -11.16 -58.99
N TYR A 111 -50.72 -10.65 -58.15
CA TYR A 111 -52.14 -10.96 -58.26
C TYR A 111 -52.73 -10.16 -59.42
N LEU A 112 -53.05 -10.83 -60.52
CA LEU A 112 -53.84 -10.26 -61.60
C LEU A 112 -55.28 -10.10 -61.10
N ALA A 113 -55.73 -8.86 -60.92
CA ALA A 113 -57.13 -8.57 -60.66
C ALA A 113 -57.97 -8.99 -61.88
N PRO A 114 -59.09 -9.70 -61.70
CA PRO A 114 -59.95 -10.06 -62.82
C PRO A 114 -60.58 -8.78 -63.40
N ASN A 115 -60.42 -8.60 -64.72
CA ASN A 115 -60.98 -7.49 -65.48
C ASN A 115 -62.52 -7.54 -65.41
N PRO A 116 -63.22 -6.39 -65.30
CA PRO A 116 -64.66 -6.35 -65.01
C PRO A 116 -65.54 -6.87 -66.14
#